data_AF-A0A7X8M338-F1
#
_entry.id   AF-A0A7X8M338-F1
#
_cell.length_a   1.000
_cell.length_b   1.000
_cell.length_c   1.000
_cell.angle_alpha   90.00
_cell.angle_beta   90.00
_cell.angle_gamma   90.00
#
_symmetry.space_group_name_H-M   'P 1'
#
loop_
_entity.id
_entity.type
_entity.pdbx_description
1 polymer ?
#
loop_
_entity_poly.entity_id
_entity_poly.type
_entity_poly.pdbx_seq_one_letter_code
_entity_poly.pdbx_strand_id
1 'polypeptide(L)'
;MSKRHVIIPIFVPHKGCPNDCIFCNQKKISGQLEEMTPEKIDETVNTYLGTIGRDTFTEIAFYGGSFTAIDKEQQEVFLSKAWSYVSAGRIEEIRISTRPDRIDEDTLRLLKKYGVRTIELGVQSLDDEVLRNSLRGHDSVVVHKAAKLIKDMGFRLGIQIMTGLPGDTREKCIETARQVIALSPDLVRIYPVLVIKDTGLERLMNEGRYKPQSLEEAVDLCAELLMMFEDKGINVIRVGLQPTENIREGSGSDVVAGPMHPAFRQLAQARVALKRIMGIIDSQGLAEARELIIHTGISNVSDVIGQKRSNIEALKSKYGFADVRVVPDPKLSGEIICHAISSTSSTKMFYE
;
A
#
# COMPACT_ATOMS: atom_id res chain seq x y z
N MET A 1 24.10 3.90 -3.23
CA MET A 1 22.84 4.62 -3.55
C MET A 1 21.90 3.60 -4.16
N SER A 2 20.69 3.45 -3.63
CA SER A 2 19.67 2.58 -4.23
C SER A 2 19.38 3.09 -5.65
N LYS A 3 19.39 2.22 -6.67
CA LYS A 3 18.97 2.60 -8.02
C LYS A 3 17.53 3.10 -7.96
N ARG A 4 17.21 4.17 -8.67
CA ARG A 4 15.82 4.64 -8.81
C ARG A 4 14.99 3.48 -9.39
N HIS A 5 13.82 3.20 -8.83
CA HIS A 5 12.90 2.17 -9.32
C HIS A 5 11.71 2.85 -10.01
N VAL A 6 11.47 2.50 -11.27
CA VAL A 6 10.30 2.95 -12.03
C VAL A 6 9.50 1.75 -12.51
N ILE A 7 8.18 1.82 -12.35
CA ILE A 7 7.24 0.84 -12.87
C ILE A 7 6.50 1.51 -14.03
N ILE A 8 6.53 0.88 -15.21
CA ILE A 8 5.75 1.26 -16.39
C ILE A 8 4.40 0.53 -16.29
N PRO A 9 3.30 1.21 -15.96
CA PRO A 9 2.02 0.56 -15.79
C PRO A 9 1.34 0.32 -17.14
N ILE A 10 0.96 -0.93 -17.40
CA ILE A 10 0.13 -1.32 -18.53
C ILE A 10 -1.22 -1.77 -17.97
N PHE A 11 -2.27 -0.98 -18.19
CA PHE A 11 -3.61 -1.31 -17.72
C PHE A 11 -4.33 -2.16 -18.78
N VAL A 12 -4.57 -3.42 -18.47
CA VAL A 12 -5.40 -4.30 -19.28
C VAL A 12 -6.84 -4.14 -18.79
N PRO A 13 -7.78 -3.65 -19.61
CA PRO A 13 -9.17 -3.45 -19.18
C PRO A 13 -9.77 -4.71 -18.58
N HIS A 14 -10.76 -4.53 -17.70
CA HIS A 14 -11.44 -5.59 -16.95
C HIS A 14 -12.28 -6.51 -17.87
N LYS A 15 -11.62 -7.32 -18.68
CA LYS A 15 -12.21 -8.33 -19.57
C LYS A 15 -12.21 -9.73 -18.95
N GLY A 16 -11.25 -10.02 -18.07
CA GLY A 16 -11.04 -11.36 -17.54
C GLY A 16 -11.59 -11.64 -16.15
N CYS A 17 -11.84 -10.62 -15.32
CA CYS A 17 -12.32 -10.87 -13.96
C CYS A 17 -13.80 -11.26 -14.00
N PRO A 18 -14.18 -12.45 -13.51
CA PRO A 18 -15.55 -12.97 -13.63
C PRO A 18 -16.52 -12.36 -12.62
N ASN A 19 -16.05 -11.46 -11.75
CA ASN A 19 -16.81 -10.96 -10.61
C ASN A 19 -16.83 -9.43 -10.62
N ASP A 20 -18.02 -8.87 -10.47
CA ASP A 20 -18.25 -7.47 -10.16
C ASP A 20 -18.26 -7.31 -8.63
N CYS A 21 -17.06 -7.26 -8.03
CA CYS A 21 -16.92 -7.07 -6.59
C CYS A 21 -17.68 -5.82 -6.14
N ILE A 22 -18.30 -5.87 -4.97
CA ILE A 22 -19.26 -4.83 -4.55
C ILE A 22 -18.65 -3.42 -4.49
N PHE A 23 -17.36 -3.31 -4.23
CA PHE A 23 -16.60 -2.06 -4.07
C PHE A 23 -15.88 -1.60 -5.34
N CYS A 24 -15.90 -2.40 -6.40
CA CYS A 24 -14.97 -2.24 -7.52
C CYS A 24 -15.68 -1.73 -8.77
N ASN A 25 -15.19 -0.62 -9.31
CA ASN A 25 -15.48 -0.22 -10.69
C ASN A 25 -14.14 0.04 -11.40
N GLN A 26 -13.55 -1.00 -12.01
CA GLN A 26 -12.21 -0.88 -12.60
C GLN A 26 -12.14 0.15 -13.73
N LYS A 27 -13.22 0.33 -14.51
CA LYS A 27 -13.26 1.35 -15.58
C LYS A 27 -13.06 2.75 -15.01
N LYS A 28 -13.73 3.06 -13.89
CA LYS A 28 -13.59 4.34 -13.19
C LYS A 28 -12.26 4.46 -12.44
N ILE A 29 -11.86 3.40 -11.73
CA ILE A 29 -10.62 3.39 -10.92
C ILE A 29 -9.37 3.55 -11.80
N SER A 30 -9.27 2.80 -12.89
CA SER A 30 -8.12 2.87 -13.80
C SER A 30 -8.17 4.07 -14.74
N GLY A 31 -9.36 4.63 -14.98
CA GLY A 31 -9.58 5.69 -15.97
C GLY A 31 -9.40 5.24 -17.42
N GLN A 32 -9.06 3.97 -17.67
CA GLN A 32 -8.89 3.44 -19.02
C GLN A 32 -10.16 2.79 -19.53
N LEU A 33 -10.75 3.40 -20.56
CA LEU A 33 -11.92 2.90 -21.28
C LEU A 33 -11.56 2.14 -22.55
N GLU A 34 -10.37 2.38 -23.09
CA GLU A 34 -9.93 1.81 -24.35
C GLU A 34 -9.29 0.43 -24.19
N GLU A 35 -9.39 -0.39 -25.22
CA GLU A 35 -8.72 -1.70 -25.25
C GLU A 35 -7.20 -1.56 -25.30
N MET A 36 -6.53 -2.47 -24.58
CA MET A 36 -5.09 -2.62 -24.64
C MET A 36 -4.70 -3.45 -25.86
N THR A 37 -3.71 -2.98 -26.62
CA THR A 37 -3.15 -3.68 -27.78
C THR A 37 -1.63 -3.73 -27.67
N PRO A 38 -0.95 -4.63 -28.41
CA PRO A 38 0.51 -4.69 -28.43
C PRO A 38 1.18 -3.37 -28.82
N GLU A 39 0.57 -2.60 -29.72
CA GLU A 39 1.06 -1.30 -30.17
C GLU A 39 0.99 -0.25 -29.07
N LYS A 40 -0.09 -0.26 -28.26
CA LYS A 40 -0.21 0.62 -27.10
C LYS A 40 0.78 0.28 -25.99
N ILE A 41 1.12 -1.02 -25.84
CA ILE A 41 2.21 -1.43 -24.95
C ILE A 41 3.52 -0.80 -25.43
N ASP A 42 3.84 -0.90 -26.73
CA ASP A 42 5.04 -0.29 -27.31
C ASP A 42 5.07 1.23 -27.10
N GLU A 43 3.97 1.92 -27.38
CA GLU A 43 3.82 3.36 -27.19
C GLU A 43 4.07 3.76 -25.73
N THR A 44 3.42 3.07 -24.80
CA THR A 44 3.54 3.35 -23.36
C THR A 44 4.98 3.12 -22.90
N VAL A 45 5.56 1.96 -23.24
CA VAL A 45 6.92 1.61 -22.84
C VAL A 45 7.94 2.59 -23.41
N ASN A 46 7.85 2.94 -24.70
CA ASN A 46 8.80 3.86 -25.32
C ASN A 46 8.65 5.29 -24.77
N THR A 47 7.44 5.74 -24.48
CA THR A 47 7.19 7.03 -23.80
C THR A 47 7.92 7.11 -22.46
N TYR A 48 7.76 6.09 -21.63
CA TYR A 48 8.44 6.03 -20.33
C TYR A 48 9.95 5.94 -20.48
N LEU A 49 10.46 5.06 -21.34
CA LEU A 49 11.91 4.92 -21.58
C LEU A 49 12.55 6.20 -22.13
N GLY A 50 11.79 7.05 -22.83
CA GLY A 50 12.26 8.39 -23.26
C GLY A 50 12.48 9.38 -22.11
N THR A 51 11.89 9.12 -20.93
CA THR A 51 11.97 9.99 -19.74
C THR A 51 12.85 9.44 -18.62
N ILE A 52 13.21 8.16 -18.68
CA ILE A 52 13.91 7.44 -17.62
C ILE A 52 15.42 7.46 -17.89
N GLY A 53 16.22 7.77 -16.85
CA GLY A 53 17.68 7.74 -16.92
C GLY A 53 18.24 6.31 -16.95
N ARG A 54 19.42 6.13 -17.57
CA ARG A 54 20.05 4.80 -17.80
C ARG A 54 20.32 3.96 -16.55
N ASP A 55 20.47 4.58 -15.37
CA ASP A 55 20.73 3.90 -14.09
C ASP A 55 19.45 3.61 -13.26
N THR A 56 18.31 3.48 -13.93
CA THR A 56 17.01 3.23 -13.29
C THR A 56 16.60 1.79 -13.46
N PHE A 57 16.30 1.10 -12.36
CA PHE A 57 15.66 -0.20 -12.40
C PHE A 57 14.22 -0.05 -12.87
N THR A 58 13.88 -0.67 -14.00
CA THR A 58 12.61 -0.49 -14.70
C THR A 58 11.86 -1.82 -14.80
N GLU A 59 10.59 -1.81 -14.43
CA GLU A 59 9.69 -2.97 -14.58
C GLU A 59 8.51 -2.61 -15.49
N ILE A 60 8.03 -3.58 -16.29
CA ILE A 60 6.68 -3.51 -16.86
C ILE A 60 5.71 -4.16 -15.89
N ALA A 61 4.61 -3.48 -15.55
CA ALA A 61 3.58 -4.02 -14.69
C ALA A 61 2.21 -4.08 -15.37
N PHE A 62 1.64 -5.27 -15.50
CA PHE A 62 0.28 -5.46 -15.99
C PHE A 62 -0.75 -5.34 -14.84
N TYR A 63 -1.61 -4.33 -14.93
CA TYR A 63 -2.71 -4.02 -13.99
C TYR A 63 -4.08 -4.17 -14.65
N GLY A 64 -5.17 -4.03 -13.88
CA GLY A 64 -6.55 -3.96 -14.43
C GLY A 64 -7.49 -5.12 -14.07
N GLY A 65 -7.34 -5.68 -12.88
CA GLY A 65 -8.38 -6.50 -12.24
C GLY A 65 -8.08 -7.99 -12.20
N SER A 66 -7.51 -8.59 -13.26
CA SER A 66 -6.94 -9.95 -13.26
C SER A 66 -6.20 -10.30 -14.57
N PHE A 67 -4.88 -10.10 -14.65
CA PHE A 67 -4.15 -10.39 -15.90
C PHE A 67 -4.28 -11.85 -16.35
N THR A 68 -4.13 -12.80 -15.42
CA THR A 68 -4.19 -14.24 -15.76
C THR A 68 -5.60 -14.77 -16.01
N ALA A 69 -6.62 -13.89 -15.95
CA ALA A 69 -8.00 -14.26 -16.21
C ALA A 69 -8.48 -13.88 -17.62
N ILE A 70 -7.68 -13.12 -18.38
CA ILE A 70 -7.97 -12.85 -19.79
C ILE A 70 -7.67 -14.11 -20.63
N ASP A 71 -8.08 -14.10 -21.90
CA ASP A 71 -7.79 -15.21 -22.81
C ASP A 71 -6.28 -15.53 -22.89
N LYS A 72 -5.94 -16.83 -22.94
CA LYS A 72 -4.55 -17.30 -22.88
C LYS A 72 -3.72 -16.83 -24.07
N GLU A 73 -4.29 -16.77 -25.27
CA GLU A 73 -3.59 -16.28 -26.46
C GLU A 73 -3.29 -14.79 -26.29
N GLN A 74 -4.23 -14.03 -25.73
CA GLN A 74 -4.02 -12.62 -25.42
C GLN A 74 -2.96 -12.40 -24.32
N GLN A 75 -2.92 -13.24 -23.29
CA GLN A 75 -1.84 -13.23 -22.30
C GLN A 75 -0.48 -13.44 -22.98
N GLU A 76 -0.37 -14.45 -23.85
CA GLU A 76 0.86 -14.76 -24.58
C GLU A 76 1.33 -13.61 -25.47
N VAL A 77 0.41 -12.95 -26.17
CA VAL A 77 0.71 -11.78 -27.00
C VAL A 77 1.28 -10.63 -26.16
N PHE A 78 0.64 -10.28 -25.03
CA PHE A 78 1.10 -9.20 -24.16
C PHE A 78 2.41 -9.53 -23.45
N LEU A 79 2.54 -10.75 -22.93
CA LEU A 79 3.76 -11.23 -22.28
C LEU A 79 4.93 -11.29 -23.26
N SER A 80 4.72 -11.80 -24.48
CA SER A 80 5.73 -11.83 -25.53
C SER A 80 6.23 -10.42 -25.86
N LYS A 81 5.31 -9.46 -25.94
CA LYS A 81 5.66 -8.07 -26.19
C LYS A 81 6.52 -7.49 -25.08
N ALA A 82 6.09 -7.60 -23.81
CA ALA A 82 6.90 -7.14 -22.68
C ALA A 82 8.25 -7.86 -22.58
N TRP A 83 8.27 -9.17 -22.85
CA TRP A 83 9.48 -9.98 -22.84
C TRP A 83 10.50 -9.56 -23.90
N SER A 84 10.06 -9.02 -25.03
CA SER A 84 10.98 -8.49 -26.05
C SER A 84 11.84 -7.33 -25.52
N TYR A 85 11.31 -6.50 -24.60
CA TYR A 85 12.07 -5.44 -23.95
C TYR A 85 13.05 -5.96 -22.89
N VAL A 86 12.63 -6.99 -22.14
CA VAL A 86 13.48 -7.62 -21.13
C VAL A 86 14.64 -8.38 -21.77
N SER A 87 14.36 -9.19 -22.79
CA SER A 87 15.37 -9.93 -23.54
C SER A 87 16.34 -9.02 -24.31
N ALA A 88 15.92 -7.82 -24.69
CA ALA A 88 16.79 -6.79 -25.25
C ALA A 88 17.60 -6.00 -24.20
N GLY A 89 17.45 -6.29 -22.90
CA GLY A 89 18.14 -5.59 -21.82
C GLY A 89 17.72 -4.13 -21.61
N ARG A 90 16.55 -3.74 -22.12
CA ARG A 90 16.00 -2.37 -21.99
C ARG A 90 15.18 -2.19 -20.70
N ILE A 91 14.72 -3.29 -20.13
CA ILE A 91 13.86 -3.38 -18.94
C ILE A 91 14.32 -4.61 -18.17
N GLU A 92 14.30 -4.53 -16.84
CA GLU A 92 14.86 -5.58 -16.00
C GLU A 92 13.87 -6.74 -15.79
N GLU A 93 12.60 -6.43 -15.52
CA GLU A 93 11.65 -7.46 -15.08
C GLU A 93 10.19 -7.16 -15.48
N ILE A 94 9.37 -8.21 -15.44
CA ILE A 94 7.92 -8.12 -15.62
C ILE A 94 7.21 -8.50 -14.32
N ARG A 95 6.14 -7.76 -14.04
CA ARG A 95 5.25 -7.92 -12.91
C ARG A 95 3.82 -8.00 -13.39
N ILE A 96 3.00 -8.83 -12.74
CA ILE A 96 1.56 -8.92 -13.05
C ILE A 96 0.74 -8.83 -11.76
N SER A 97 -0.45 -8.25 -11.86
CA SER A 97 -1.46 -8.33 -10.80
C SER A 97 -2.60 -9.27 -11.22
N THR A 98 -3.00 -10.16 -10.30
CA THR A 98 -4.09 -11.09 -10.57
C THR A 98 -4.88 -11.52 -9.35
N ARG A 99 -5.87 -12.37 -9.60
CA ARG A 99 -6.74 -13.03 -8.64
C ARG A 99 -6.11 -14.32 -8.12
N PRO A 100 -6.26 -14.63 -6.82
CA PRO A 100 -5.84 -15.91 -6.25
C PRO A 100 -6.44 -17.13 -6.96
N ASP A 101 -7.72 -17.09 -7.34
CA ASP A 101 -8.44 -18.18 -8.05
C ASP A 101 -8.07 -18.30 -9.54
N ARG A 102 -7.07 -17.55 -10.00
CA ARG A 102 -6.55 -17.55 -11.39
C ARG A 102 -5.07 -17.90 -11.44
N ILE A 103 -4.63 -18.68 -10.47
CA ILE A 103 -3.27 -19.19 -10.34
C ILE A 103 -3.33 -20.72 -10.24
N ASP A 104 -2.68 -21.36 -11.20
CA ASP A 104 -2.39 -22.79 -11.23
C ASP A 104 -0.98 -23.02 -11.80
N GLU A 105 -0.53 -24.27 -11.85
CA GLU A 105 0.82 -24.59 -12.35
C GLU A 105 1.04 -24.17 -13.80
N ASP A 106 0.05 -24.36 -14.67
CA ASP A 106 0.16 -24.04 -16.09
C ASP A 106 0.28 -22.53 -16.32
N THR A 107 -0.51 -21.75 -15.59
CA THR A 107 -0.43 -20.29 -15.55
C THR A 107 0.97 -19.86 -15.11
N LEU A 108 1.50 -20.42 -14.03
CA LEU A 108 2.82 -20.04 -13.53
C LEU A 108 3.96 -20.48 -14.47
N ARG A 109 3.85 -21.64 -15.12
CA ARG A 109 4.80 -22.06 -16.17
C ARG A 109 4.81 -21.08 -17.34
N LEU A 110 3.63 -20.62 -17.75
CA LEU A 110 3.48 -19.59 -18.77
C LEU A 110 4.15 -18.27 -18.36
N LEU A 111 3.85 -17.77 -17.16
CA LEU A 111 4.46 -16.54 -16.65
C LEU A 111 6.00 -16.66 -16.56
N LYS A 112 6.50 -17.83 -16.13
CA LYS A 112 7.95 -18.11 -16.06
C LYS A 112 8.62 -18.12 -17.43
N LYS A 113 7.95 -18.68 -18.45
CA LYS A 113 8.43 -18.69 -19.85
C LYS A 113 8.71 -17.27 -20.37
N TYR A 114 7.92 -16.29 -19.96
CA TYR A 114 8.08 -14.89 -20.37
C TYR A 114 8.79 -14.01 -19.33
N GLY A 115 9.53 -14.63 -18.40
CA GLY A 115 10.41 -13.90 -17.48
C GLY A 115 9.69 -13.02 -16.45
N VAL A 116 8.42 -13.29 -16.15
CA VAL A 116 7.73 -12.65 -15.03
C VAL A 116 8.45 -13.01 -13.73
N ARG A 117 8.67 -12.01 -12.88
CA ARG A 117 9.39 -12.17 -11.60
C ARG A 117 8.53 -11.88 -10.38
N THR A 118 7.53 -11.01 -10.51
CA THR A 118 6.63 -10.66 -9.41
C THR A 118 5.17 -10.91 -9.78
N ILE A 119 4.44 -11.56 -8.86
CA ILE A 119 2.99 -11.76 -8.96
C ILE A 119 2.33 -11.10 -7.76
N GLU A 120 1.42 -10.17 -8.01
CA GLU A 120 0.64 -9.50 -6.97
C GLU A 120 -0.78 -10.06 -6.90
N LEU A 121 -1.14 -10.62 -5.75
CA LEU A 121 -2.47 -11.16 -5.50
C LEU A 121 -3.40 -10.11 -4.89
N GLY A 122 -4.55 -9.91 -5.53
CA GLY A 122 -5.67 -9.17 -4.96
C GLY A 122 -6.40 -9.98 -3.88
N VAL A 123 -5.81 -10.10 -2.69
CA VAL A 123 -6.37 -10.85 -1.55
C VAL A 123 -7.56 -10.12 -0.96
N GLN A 124 -7.42 -8.82 -0.74
CA GLN A 124 -8.37 -7.92 -0.08
C GLN A 124 -8.60 -8.24 1.40
N SER A 125 -9.03 -9.45 1.74
CA SER A 125 -9.18 -9.93 3.12
C SER A 125 -8.84 -11.42 3.20
N LEU A 126 -8.52 -11.91 4.41
CA LEU A 126 -8.46 -13.34 4.72
C LEU A 126 -9.58 -13.77 5.68
N ASP A 127 -10.57 -12.90 5.90
CA ASP A 127 -11.83 -13.24 6.56
C ASP A 127 -12.88 -13.63 5.51
N ASP A 128 -13.32 -14.88 5.52
CA ASP A 128 -14.23 -15.40 4.49
C ASP A 128 -15.61 -14.73 4.51
N GLU A 129 -16.06 -14.20 5.65
CA GLU A 129 -17.31 -13.44 5.73
C GLU A 129 -17.18 -12.11 4.98
N VAL A 130 -16.07 -11.39 5.21
CA VAL A 130 -15.75 -10.14 4.51
C VAL A 130 -15.64 -10.39 3.00
N LEU A 131 -14.97 -11.47 2.59
CA LEU A 131 -14.84 -11.84 1.17
C LEU A 131 -16.18 -12.16 0.51
N ARG A 132 -17.07 -12.90 1.21
CA ARG A 132 -18.44 -13.20 0.74
C ARG A 132 -19.29 -11.94 0.63
N ASN A 133 -19.31 -11.11 1.66
CA ASN A 133 -20.06 -9.85 1.67
C ASN A 133 -19.55 -8.87 0.59
N SER A 134 -18.28 -8.99 0.22
CA SER A 134 -17.65 -8.19 -0.84
C SER A 134 -17.87 -8.75 -2.25
N LEU A 135 -18.52 -9.91 -2.39
CA LEU A 135 -18.69 -10.64 -3.65
C LEU A 135 -17.34 -10.91 -4.35
N ARG A 136 -16.30 -11.26 -3.57
CA ARG A 136 -14.95 -11.45 -4.13
C ARG A 136 -14.89 -12.63 -5.07
N GLY A 137 -15.63 -13.71 -4.77
CA GLY A 137 -15.70 -14.94 -5.56
C GLY A 137 -14.52 -15.91 -5.35
N HIS A 138 -13.79 -15.77 -4.24
CA HIS A 138 -12.83 -16.76 -3.72
C HIS A 138 -12.78 -16.65 -2.19
N ASP A 139 -12.18 -17.64 -1.53
CA ASP A 139 -12.02 -17.70 -0.07
C ASP A 139 -10.53 -17.68 0.33
N SER A 140 -10.28 -17.60 1.64
CA SER A 140 -8.94 -17.61 2.23
C SER A 140 -8.15 -18.87 1.85
N VAL A 141 -8.78 -20.04 1.69
CA VAL A 141 -8.10 -21.30 1.32
C VAL A 141 -7.47 -21.18 -0.07
N VAL A 142 -8.20 -20.60 -1.03
CA VAL A 142 -7.65 -20.34 -2.37
C VAL A 142 -6.45 -19.39 -2.30
N VAL A 143 -6.50 -18.37 -1.45
CA VAL A 143 -5.37 -17.44 -1.25
C VAL A 143 -4.13 -18.17 -0.76
N HIS A 144 -4.26 -19.00 0.29
CA HIS A 144 -3.14 -19.75 0.85
C HIS A 144 -2.50 -20.69 -0.18
N LYS A 145 -3.33 -21.38 -0.98
CA LYS A 145 -2.85 -22.27 -2.05
C LYS A 145 -2.09 -21.50 -3.13
N ALA A 146 -2.65 -20.40 -3.63
CA ALA A 146 -2.02 -19.57 -4.65
C ALA A 146 -0.69 -18.96 -4.17
N ALA A 147 -0.68 -18.39 -2.96
CA ALA A 147 0.51 -17.83 -2.34
C ALA A 147 1.63 -18.86 -2.19
N LYS A 148 1.29 -20.07 -1.71
CA LYS A 148 2.25 -21.18 -1.62
C LYS A 148 2.82 -21.54 -2.98
N LEU A 149 1.96 -21.72 -3.98
CA LEU A 149 2.39 -22.14 -5.32
C LEU A 149 3.31 -21.11 -5.99
N ILE A 150 2.99 -19.82 -5.86
CA ILE A 150 3.82 -18.70 -6.36
C ILE A 150 5.24 -18.78 -5.76
N LYS A 151 5.33 -18.97 -4.44
CA LYS A 151 6.61 -19.05 -3.74
C LYS A 151 7.39 -20.32 -4.09
N ASP A 152 6.73 -21.46 -4.11
CA ASP A 152 7.35 -22.75 -4.46
C ASP A 152 7.95 -22.72 -5.89
N MET A 153 7.37 -21.94 -6.80
CA MET A 153 7.89 -21.78 -8.17
C MET A 153 8.97 -20.69 -8.33
N GLY A 154 9.31 -20.00 -7.24
CA GLY A 154 10.40 -19.02 -7.18
C GLY A 154 10.04 -17.61 -7.67
N PHE A 155 8.75 -17.25 -7.67
CA PHE A 155 8.32 -15.87 -7.92
C PHE A 155 8.34 -15.06 -6.62
N ARG A 156 8.50 -13.74 -6.76
CA ARG A 156 8.20 -12.81 -5.67
C ARG A 156 6.69 -12.66 -5.53
N LEU A 157 6.22 -12.76 -4.30
CA LEU A 157 4.80 -12.66 -3.93
C LEU A 157 4.50 -11.26 -3.42
N GLY A 158 3.60 -10.56 -4.12
CA GLY A 158 2.95 -9.36 -3.62
C GLY A 158 1.54 -9.64 -3.13
N ILE A 159 1.10 -8.99 -2.06
CA ILE A 159 -0.27 -9.10 -1.55
C ILE A 159 -0.90 -7.72 -1.41
N GLN A 160 -2.08 -7.54 -2.00
CA GLN A 160 -2.93 -6.39 -1.75
C GLN A 160 -4.02 -6.76 -0.74
N ILE A 161 -4.10 -6.01 0.36
CA ILE A 161 -5.19 -6.07 1.33
C ILE A 161 -6.00 -4.76 1.31
N MET A 162 -7.24 -4.83 1.80
CA MET A 162 -8.13 -3.69 1.95
C MET A 162 -8.66 -3.60 3.37
N THR A 163 -9.03 -2.39 3.80
CA THR A 163 -9.69 -2.16 5.10
C THR A 163 -11.05 -1.50 4.89
N GLY A 164 -11.99 -1.81 5.78
CA GLY A 164 -13.32 -1.20 5.76
C GLY A 164 -14.22 -1.80 4.69
N LEU A 165 -14.01 -3.05 4.30
CA LEU A 165 -14.94 -3.77 3.43
C LEU A 165 -16.27 -4.07 4.17
N PRO A 166 -17.36 -4.40 3.46
CA PRO A 166 -18.61 -4.80 4.12
C PRO A 166 -18.43 -5.98 5.09
N GLY A 167 -18.81 -5.77 6.36
CA GLY A 167 -18.65 -6.76 7.44
C GLY A 167 -17.24 -6.85 8.03
N ASP A 168 -16.35 -5.95 7.63
CA ASP A 168 -14.98 -5.84 8.13
C ASP A 168 -14.93 -5.07 9.46
N THR A 169 -13.98 -5.42 10.31
CA THR A 169 -13.74 -4.73 11.60
C THR A 169 -12.24 -4.53 11.79
N ARG A 170 -11.87 -3.69 12.77
CA ARG A 170 -10.45 -3.48 13.09
C ARG A 170 -9.76 -4.81 13.42
N GLU A 171 -10.41 -5.65 14.21
CA GLU A 171 -9.90 -6.95 14.66
C GLU A 171 -9.71 -7.89 13.47
N LYS A 172 -10.67 -7.94 12.54
CA LYS A 172 -10.58 -8.74 11.30
C LYS A 172 -9.46 -8.25 10.38
N CYS A 173 -9.27 -6.93 10.25
CA CYS A 173 -8.15 -6.35 9.51
C CYS A 173 -6.80 -6.73 10.11
N ILE A 174 -6.66 -6.62 11.43
CA ILE A 174 -5.44 -7.02 12.15
C ILE A 174 -5.18 -8.51 11.96
N GLU A 175 -6.21 -9.35 12.08
CA GLU A 175 -6.07 -10.79 11.89
C GLU A 175 -5.71 -11.15 10.44
N THR A 176 -6.30 -10.48 9.46
CA THR A 176 -5.88 -10.58 8.05
C THR A 176 -4.40 -10.26 7.91
N ALA A 177 -3.90 -9.19 8.53
CA ALA A 177 -2.48 -8.84 8.46
C ALA A 177 -1.58 -9.90 9.13
N ARG A 178 -1.99 -10.50 10.25
CA ARG A 178 -1.25 -11.63 10.87
C ARG A 178 -1.14 -12.81 9.93
N GLN A 179 -2.23 -13.20 9.28
CA GLN A 179 -2.21 -14.29 8.31
C GLN A 179 -1.37 -13.94 7.07
N VAL A 180 -1.45 -12.71 6.55
CA VAL A 180 -0.60 -12.25 5.46
C VAL A 180 0.89 -12.30 5.83
N ILE A 181 1.27 -11.90 7.04
CA ILE A 181 2.64 -12.06 7.55
C ILE A 181 3.08 -13.53 7.50
N ALA A 182 2.20 -14.46 7.90
CA ALA A 182 2.49 -15.89 7.85
C ALA A 182 2.72 -16.42 6.42
N LEU A 183 2.08 -15.81 5.41
CA LEU A 183 2.35 -16.11 3.99
C LEU A 183 3.74 -15.61 3.54
N SER A 184 4.37 -14.72 4.31
CA SER A 184 5.69 -14.14 4.06
C SER A 184 5.83 -13.59 2.63
N PRO A 185 5.00 -12.61 2.23
CA PRO A 185 5.13 -11.93 0.94
C PRO A 185 6.37 -11.03 0.90
N ASP A 186 6.89 -10.80 -0.29
CA ASP A 186 7.98 -9.86 -0.55
C ASP A 186 7.51 -8.41 -0.46
N LEU A 187 6.24 -8.15 -0.77
CA LEU A 187 5.65 -6.81 -0.72
C LEU A 187 4.15 -6.80 -0.42
N VAL A 188 3.68 -5.70 0.16
CA VAL A 188 2.28 -5.49 0.52
C VAL A 188 1.75 -4.13 0.04
N ARG A 189 0.47 -4.09 -0.31
CA ARG A 189 -0.32 -2.87 -0.54
C ARG A 189 -1.52 -2.84 0.42
N ILE A 190 -1.79 -1.69 1.04
CA ILE A 190 -2.88 -1.51 2.00
C ILE A 190 -3.85 -0.44 1.50
N TYR A 191 -5.05 -0.85 1.09
CA TYR A 191 -6.04 0.04 0.46
C TYR A 191 -7.29 0.20 1.34
N PRO A 192 -7.46 1.33 2.04
CA PRO A 192 -8.75 1.62 2.65
C PRO A 192 -9.80 1.80 1.57
N VAL A 193 -10.98 1.22 1.79
CA VAL A 193 -12.07 1.20 0.81
C VAL A 193 -12.60 2.61 0.55
N LEU A 194 -12.66 2.99 -0.73
CA LEU A 194 -13.40 4.16 -1.20
C LEU A 194 -14.73 3.68 -1.81
N VAL A 195 -15.80 4.43 -1.55
CA VAL A 195 -17.10 4.21 -2.21
C VAL A 195 -17.03 4.88 -3.58
N ILE A 196 -17.03 4.08 -4.65
CA ILE A 196 -16.96 4.57 -6.02
C ILE A 196 -18.36 4.59 -6.63
N LYS A 197 -18.64 5.57 -7.50
CA LYS A 197 -19.89 5.66 -8.25
C LYS A 197 -20.19 4.39 -9.02
N ASP A 198 -21.48 4.09 -9.15
CA ASP A 198 -22.01 2.97 -9.90
C ASP A 198 -21.48 1.61 -9.40
N THR A 199 -21.29 1.49 -8.08
CA THR A 199 -20.90 0.24 -7.42
C THR A 199 -22.00 -0.27 -6.49
N GLY A 200 -21.99 -1.57 -6.21
CA GLY A 200 -22.89 -2.13 -5.21
C GLY A 200 -22.65 -1.56 -3.80
N LEU A 201 -21.44 -1.06 -3.53
CA LEU A 201 -21.08 -0.43 -2.26
C LEU A 201 -21.73 0.94 -2.10
N GLU A 202 -21.78 1.73 -3.17
CA GLU A 202 -22.56 2.98 -3.20
C GLU A 202 -24.04 2.71 -2.90
N ARG A 203 -24.61 1.67 -3.53
CA ARG A 203 -25.99 1.26 -3.25
C ARG A 203 -26.19 0.89 -1.78
N LEU A 204 -25.33 0.04 -1.21
CA LEU A 204 -25.42 -0.32 0.21
C LEU A 204 -25.29 0.89 1.14
N MET A 205 -24.44 1.86 0.78
CA MET A 205 -24.29 3.10 1.54
C MET A 205 -25.58 3.93 1.50
N ASN A 206 -26.16 4.11 0.31
CA ASN A 206 -27.41 4.86 0.12
C ASN A 206 -28.60 4.19 0.82
N GLU A 207 -28.59 2.86 0.97
CA GLU A 207 -29.57 2.09 1.74
C GLU A 207 -29.31 2.14 3.27
N GLY A 208 -28.24 2.80 3.74
CA GLY A 208 -27.85 2.84 5.15
C GLY A 208 -27.29 1.52 5.69
N ARG A 209 -26.95 0.57 4.82
CA ARG A 209 -26.43 -0.78 5.15
C ARG A 209 -24.92 -0.87 5.15
N TYR A 210 -24.23 0.20 4.76
CA TYR A 210 -22.78 0.31 4.81
C TYR A 210 -22.38 1.73 5.21
N LYS A 211 -21.40 1.83 6.11
CA LYS A 211 -20.80 3.10 6.52
C LYS A 211 -19.31 3.06 6.20
N PRO A 212 -18.80 3.94 5.33
CA PRO A 212 -17.37 4.00 5.05
C PRO A 212 -16.59 4.49 6.26
N GLN A 213 -15.33 4.07 6.36
CA GLN A 213 -14.40 4.60 7.36
C GLN A 213 -14.22 6.12 7.17
N SER A 214 -14.13 6.85 8.28
CA SER A 214 -13.59 8.20 8.25
C SER A 214 -12.10 8.18 7.91
N LEU A 215 -11.57 9.32 7.45
CA LEU A 215 -10.14 9.47 7.18
C LEU A 215 -9.29 9.12 8.40
N GLU A 216 -9.70 9.57 9.58
CA GLU A 216 -9.00 9.34 10.84
C GLU A 216 -8.98 7.85 11.24
N GLU A 217 -10.13 7.17 11.19
CA GLU A 217 -10.20 5.72 11.46
C GLU A 217 -9.32 4.91 10.50
N ALA A 218 -9.36 5.26 9.21
CA ALA A 218 -8.57 4.57 8.19
C ALA A 218 -7.07 4.82 8.35
N VAL A 219 -6.66 6.07 8.63
CA VAL A 219 -5.25 6.41 8.89
C VAL A 219 -4.74 5.67 10.12
N ASP A 220 -5.52 5.64 11.20
CA ASP A 220 -5.11 4.98 12.43
C ASP A 220 -4.93 3.46 12.27
N LEU A 221 -5.88 2.80 11.59
CA LEU A 221 -5.80 1.37 11.29
C LEU A 221 -4.66 1.08 10.31
N CYS A 222 -4.56 1.81 9.20
CA CYS A 222 -3.49 1.60 8.22
C CYS A 222 -2.10 1.81 8.82
N ALA A 223 -1.96 2.73 9.78
CA ALA A 223 -0.70 2.90 10.53
C ALA A 223 -0.37 1.68 11.39
N GLU A 224 -1.36 1.07 12.05
CA GLU A 224 -1.13 -0.18 12.80
C GLU A 224 -0.72 -1.33 11.87
N LEU A 225 -1.44 -1.53 10.77
CA LEU A 225 -1.09 -2.56 9.78
C LEU A 225 0.29 -2.31 9.17
N LEU A 226 0.62 -1.05 8.89
CA LEU A 226 1.93 -0.66 8.36
C LEU A 226 3.05 -1.05 9.34
N MET A 227 2.92 -0.75 10.64
CA MET A 227 3.89 -1.18 11.65
C MET A 227 4.01 -2.70 11.69
N MET A 228 2.90 -3.45 11.67
CA MET A 228 2.94 -4.91 11.71
C MET A 228 3.76 -5.53 10.57
N PHE A 229 3.65 -4.97 9.36
CA PHE A 229 4.45 -5.44 8.21
C PHE A 229 5.91 -4.98 8.29
N GLU A 230 6.15 -3.71 8.62
CA GLU A 230 7.50 -3.13 8.72
C GLU A 230 8.34 -3.82 9.83
N ASP A 231 7.73 -4.12 10.97
CA ASP A 231 8.38 -4.80 12.10
C ASP A 231 8.75 -6.26 11.76
N LYS A 232 8.20 -6.80 10.67
CA LYS A 232 8.56 -8.10 10.10
C LYS A 232 9.47 -8.00 8.87
N GLY A 233 9.92 -6.78 8.53
CA GLY A 233 10.77 -6.54 7.35
C GLY A 233 10.04 -6.69 6.03
N ILE A 234 8.70 -6.69 6.02
CA ILE A 234 7.90 -6.81 4.80
C ILE A 234 7.73 -5.42 4.17
N ASN A 235 8.06 -5.30 2.89
CA ASN A 235 8.04 -4.03 2.18
C ASN A 235 6.62 -3.58 1.84
N VAL A 236 6.09 -2.56 2.50
CA VAL A 236 4.79 -1.97 2.16
C VAL A 236 4.96 -0.89 1.09
N ILE A 237 4.77 -1.25 -0.18
CA ILE A 237 5.03 -0.38 -1.32
C ILE A 237 3.92 0.67 -1.56
N ARG A 238 2.74 0.50 -0.94
CA ARG A 238 1.62 1.43 -1.12
C ARG A 238 0.66 1.40 0.07
N VAL A 239 0.22 2.58 0.50
CA VAL A 239 -0.90 2.76 1.44
C VAL A 239 -1.81 3.84 0.88
N GLY A 240 -3.11 3.54 0.74
CA GLY A 240 -4.05 4.39 0.01
C GLY A 240 -4.07 4.12 -1.50
N LEU A 241 -5.21 4.38 -2.14
CA LEU A 241 -5.36 4.29 -3.59
C LEU A 241 -4.50 5.34 -4.31
N GLN A 242 -4.20 5.09 -5.58
CA GLN A 242 -3.55 6.08 -6.44
C GLN A 242 -4.55 7.17 -6.84
N PRO A 243 -4.25 8.45 -6.56
CA PRO A 243 -5.06 9.53 -7.10
C PRO A 243 -4.99 9.51 -8.62
N THR A 244 -6.15 9.55 -9.27
CA THR A 244 -6.32 9.75 -10.71
C THR A 244 -7.29 10.90 -10.93
N GLU A 245 -7.51 11.33 -12.17
CA GLU A 245 -8.51 12.38 -12.44
C GLU A 245 -9.90 12.02 -11.90
N ASN A 246 -10.25 10.73 -11.96
CA ASN A 246 -11.51 10.18 -11.47
C ASN A 246 -11.46 9.86 -9.97
N ILE A 247 -10.31 9.45 -9.43
CA ILE A 247 -10.12 9.10 -8.02
C ILE A 247 -9.40 10.25 -7.30
N ARG A 248 -10.15 11.27 -6.87
CA ARG A 248 -9.60 12.46 -6.19
C ARG A 248 -10.60 13.09 -5.24
N GLU A 249 -10.16 14.06 -4.45
CA GLU A 249 -11.09 14.88 -3.67
C GLU A 249 -11.78 15.93 -4.56
N GLY A 250 -13.01 16.29 -4.20
CA GLY A 250 -13.74 17.41 -4.77
C GLY A 250 -14.61 17.09 -6.00
N SER A 251 -15.16 18.14 -6.59
CA SER A 251 -16.12 18.07 -7.69
C SER A 251 -15.53 17.39 -8.93
N GLY A 252 -16.31 16.48 -9.52
CA GLY A 252 -15.94 15.72 -10.72
C GLY A 252 -15.24 14.38 -10.43
N SER A 253 -15.04 14.02 -9.16
CA SER A 253 -14.55 12.67 -8.82
C SER A 253 -15.67 11.62 -8.93
N ASP A 254 -15.25 10.38 -9.19
CA ASP A 254 -16.03 9.16 -9.03
C ASP A 254 -16.02 8.62 -7.60
N VAL A 255 -15.25 9.19 -6.68
CA VAL A 255 -15.30 8.86 -5.25
C VAL A 255 -16.51 9.58 -4.63
N VAL A 256 -17.46 8.78 -4.12
CA VAL A 256 -18.68 9.26 -3.46
C VAL A 256 -18.44 9.49 -1.97
N ALA A 257 -17.70 8.58 -1.33
CA ALA A 257 -17.39 8.66 0.10
C ALA A 257 -16.17 7.80 0.45
N GLY A 258 -15.69 7.95 1.69
CA GLY A 258 -14.58 7.20 2.25
C GLY A 258 -13.31 8.02 2.43
N PRO A 259 -12.25 7.39 2.96
CA PRO A 259 -11.05 8.06 3.46
C PRO A 259 -10.07 8.43 2.34
N MET A 260 -10.50 9.26 1.39
CA MET A 260 -9.64 9.76 0.31
C MET A 260 -8.78 10.93 0.79
N HIS A 261 -7.48 10.86 0.54
CA HIS A 261 -6.57 11.99 0.74
C HIS A 261 -5.34 11.82 -0.17
N PRO A 262 -4.85 12.87 -0.86
CA PRO A 262 -3.73 12.75 -1.80
C PRO A 262 -2.42 12.31 -1.14
N ALA A 263 -2.24 12.67 0.14
CA ALA A 263 -1.08 12.30 0.95
C ALA A 263 -1.40 11.21 2.00
N PHE A 264 -2.36 10.31 1.74
CA PHE A 264 -2.78 9.29 2.70
C PHE A 264 -1.61 8.48 3.29
N ARG A 265 -0.65 8.05 2.46
CA ARG A 265 0.55 7.34 2.91
C ARG A 265 1.35 8.14 3.95
N GLN A 266 1.52 9.44 3.72
CA GLN A 266 2.22 10.32 4.66
C GLN A 266 1.47 10.46 5.97
N LEU A 267 0.13 10.57 5.95
CA LEU A 267 -0.69 10.60 7.16
C LEU A 267 -0.52 9.31 7.99
N ALA A 268 -0.54 8.14 7.32
CA ALA A 268 -0.31 6.86 7.98
C ALA A 268 1.11 6.77 8.56
N GLN A 269 2.15 7.21 7.84
CA GLN A 269 3.53 7.23 8.33
C GLN A 269 3.73 8.19 9.51
N ALA A 270 3.13 9.37 9.46
CA ALA A 270 3.13 10.30 10.58
C ALA A 270 2.46 9.68 11.82
N ARG A 271 1.35 8.95 11.63
CA ARG A 271 0.68 8.23 12.72
C ARG A 271 1.55 7.09 13.27
N VAL A 272 2.31 6.39 12.43
CA VAL A 272 3.32 5.40 12.88
C VAL A 272 4.38 6.06 13.74
N ALA A 273 4.95 7.19 13.28
CA ALA A 273 5.96 7.93 14.03
C ALA A 273 5.43 8.35 15.40
N LEU A 274 4.21 8.90 15.46
CA LEU A 274 3.55 9.27 16.71
C LEU A 274 3.43 8.07 17.66
N LYS A 275 2.91 6.93 17.19
CA LYS A 275 2.76 5.72 18.01
C LYS A 275 4.10 5.21 18.54
N ARG A 276 5.16 5.23 17.71
CA ARG A 276 6.53 4.86 18.13
C ARG A 276 7.07 5.82 19.20
N ILE A 277 6.92 7.13 19.02
CA ILE A 277 7.36 8.14 20.00
C ILE A 277 6.64 7.95 21.34
N MET A 278 5.32 7.75 21.30
CA MET A 278 4.52 7.48 22.50
C MET A 278 5.02 6.22 23.23
N GLY A 279 5.31 5.14 22.48
CA GLY A 279 5.89 3.93 23.06
C GLY A 279 7.28 4.16 23.69
N ILE A 280 8.12 4.98 23.10
CA ILE A 280 9.43 5.36 23.67
C ILE A 280 9.25 6.17 24.97
N ILE A 281 8.35 7.16 24.97
CA ILE A 281 8.05 7.98 26.15
C ILE A 281 7.55 7.09 27.30
N ASP A 282 6.59 6.21 27.03
CA ASP A 282 5.97 5.35 28.03
C ASP A 282 6.99 4.32 28.58
N SER A 283 7.78 3.69 27.71
CA SER A 283 8.76 2.67 28.11
C SER A 283 10.00 3.21 28.83
N GLN A 284 10.39 4.46 28.54
CA GLN A 284 11.54 5.11 29.17
C GLN A 284 11.16 6.07 30.30
N GLY A 285 9.86 6.21 30.60
CA GLY A 285 9.37 7.08 31.67
C GLY A 285 9.62 8.57 31.42
N LEU A 286 9.51 9.03 30.17
CA LEU A 286 9.82 10.41 29.79
C LEU A 286 8.66 11.40 30.00
N ALA A 287 7.49 10.93 30.41
CA ALA A 287 6.25 11.70 30.48
C ALA A 287 6.29 12.87 31.49
N GLU A 288 7.05 12.74 32.57
CA GLU A 288 7.14 13.75 33.65
C GLU A 288 8.04 14.96 33.30
N ALA A 289 8.67 14.93 32.14
CA ALA A 289 9.58 16.00 31.73
C ALA A 289 8.84 17.24 31.23
N ARG A 290 9.48 18.41 31.34
CA ARG A 290 8.90 19.66 30.85
C ARG A 290 9.03 19.78 29.33
N GLU A 291 10.14 19.33 28.78
CA GLU A 291 10.44 19.42 27.35
C GLU A 291 10.86 18.05 26.79
N LEU A 292 10.50 17.80 25.54
CA LEU A 292 10.89 16.61 24.78
C LEU A 292 11.71 17.02 23.53
N ILE A 293 12.86 16.39 23.34
CA ILE A 293 13.66 16.51 22.13
C ILE A 293 13.63 15.18 21.39
N ILE A 294 13.25 15.21 20.11
CA ILE A 294 13.14 14.04 19.25
C ILE A 294 14.21 14.14 18.16
N HIS A 295 15.16 13.22 18.15
CA HIS A 295 16.15 13.06 17.08
C HIS A 295 15.66 12.04 16.07
N THR A 296 15.77 12.37 14.78
CA THR A 296 15.42 11.45 13.68
C THR A 296 16.18 11.79 12.41
N GLY A 297 16.20 10.86 11.46
CA GLY A 297 16.82 11.08 10.14
C GLY A 297 16.15 12.22 9.37
N ILE A 298 16.91 12.88 8.49
CA ILE A 298 16.43 14.06 7.71
C ILE A 298 15.17 13.73 6.91
N SER A 299 15.09 12.52 6.34
CA SER A 299 13.92 12.05 5.57
C SER A 299 12.65 11.88 6.39
N ASN A 300 12.77 11.74 7.72
CA ASN A 300 11.68 11.35 8.61
C ASN A 300 11.12 12.53 9.42
N VAL A 301 11.76 13.70 9.35
CA VAL A 301 11.36 14.91 10.09
C VAL A 301 9.89 15.26 9.83
N SER A 302 9.43 15.19 8.58
CA SER A 302 8.05 15.51 8.23
C SER A 302 7.04 14.54 8.88
N ASP A 303 7.39 13.26 8.98
CA ASP A 303 6.52 12.25 9.57
C ASP A 303 6.50 12.38 11.09
N VAL A 304 7.64 12.69 11.72
CA VAL A 304 7.72 12.96 13.16
C VAL A 304 6.92 14.20 13.56
N ILE A 305 7.03 15.31 12.80
CA ILE A 305 6.25 16.54 13.08
C ILE A 305 4.76 16.34 12.81
N GLY A 306 4.42 15.59 11.76
CA GLY A 306 3.06 15.40 11.28
C GLY A 306 2.51 16.63 10.54
N GLN A 307 1.50 16.41 9.71
CA GLN A 307 0.86 17.47 8.93
C GLN A 307 0.29 18.54 9.86
N LYS A 308 0.57 19.83 9.59
CA LYS A 308 0.15 20.95 10.46
C LYS A 308 0.58 20.77 11.93
N ARG A 309 1.72 20.10 12.16
CA ARG A 309 2.26 19.80 13.50
C ARG A 309 1.36 18.90 14.36
N SER A 310 0.49 18.11 13.75
CA SER A 310 -0.50 17.28 14.45
C SER A 310 0.11 16.37 15.51
N ASN A 311 1.26 15.76 15.24
CA ASN A 311 1.92 14.87 16.19
C ASN A 311 2.49 15.63 17.38
N ILE A 312 3.05 16.82 17.13
CA ILE A 312 3.59 17.68 18.18
C ILE A 312 2.49 18.08 19.15
N GLU A 313 1.34 18.53 18.62
CA GLU A 313 0.20 18.92 19.46
C GLU A 313 -0.40 17.72 20.20
N ALA A 314 -0.45 16.54 19.57
CA ALA A 314 -0.90 15.31 20.23
C ALA A 314 0.01 14.91 21.41
N LEU A 315 1.34 15.01 21.25
CA LEU A 315 2.30 14.72 22.32
C LEU A 315 2.18 15.72 23.48
N LYS A 316 2.07 17.02 23.17
CA LYS A 316 1.85 18.06 24.19
C LYS A 316 0.54 17.83 24.93
N SER A 317 -0.54 17.55 24.20
CA SER A 317 -1.85 17.33 24.80
C SER A 317 -1.92 16.06 25.67
N LYS A 318 -1.24 14.97 25.28
CA LYS A 318 -1.28 13.71 26.03
C LYS A 318 -0.38 13.72 27.26
N TYR A 319 0.84 14.24 27.14
CA TYR A 319 1.86 14.13 28.18
C TYR A 319 2.11 15.44 28.93
N GLY A 320 1.54 16.57 28.50
CA GLY A 320 1.70 17.86 29.17
C GLY A 320 3.03 18.57 28.91
N PHE A 321 3.79 18.15 27.89
CA PHE A 321 5.04 18.83 27.52
C PHE A 321 4.78 20.31 27.18
N ALA A 322 5.56 21.21 27.78
CA ALA A 322 5.53 22.63 27.44
C ALA A 322 6.10 22.86 26.03
N ASP A 323 7.17 22.13 25.70
CA ASP A 323 7.82 22.20 24.40
C ASP A 323 8.23 20.82 23.86
N VAL A 324 8.14 20.66 22.55
CA VAL A 324 8.55 19.45 21.84
C VAL A 324 9.30 19.88 20.59
N ARG A 325 10.59 19.53 20.52
CA ARG A 325 11.49 19.90 19.41
C ARG A 325 11.88 18.67 18.62
N VAL A 326 11.97 18.82 17.31
CA VAL A 326 12.45 17.78 16.40
C VAL A 326 13.79 18.23 15.82
N VAL A 327 14.81 17.41 16.01
CA VAL A 327 16.19 17.70 15.60
C VAL A 327 16.61 16.68 14.54
N PRO A 328 16.86 17.10 13.29
CA PRO A 328 17.38 16.18 12.27
C PRO A 328 18.80 15.73 12.62
N ASP A 329 19.06 14.43 12.55
CA ASP A 329 20.39 13.84 12.69
C ASP A 329 20.76 13.11 11.38
N PRO A 330 21.78 13.57 10.62
CA PRO A 330 22.24 12.92 9.40
C PRO A 330 22.77 11.49 9.60
N LYS A 331 23.08 11.08 10.84
CA LYS A 331 23.54 9.73 11.18
C LYS A 331 22.39 8.75 11.34
N LEU A 332 21.16 9.23 11.53
CA LEU A 332 19.96 8.42 11.62
C LEU A 332 19.29 8.31 10.25
N SER A 333 18.68 7.16 9.99
CA SER A 333 17.94 6.90 8.77
C SER A 333 16.44 6.97 9.06
N GLY A 334 15.92 5.96 9.78
CA GLY A 334 14.53 5.85 10.18
C GLY A 334 14.32 5.77 11.69
N GLU A 335 15.40 5.76 12.46
CA GLU A 335 15.38 5.70 13.91
C GLU A 335 14.79 6.98 14.51
N ILE A 336 14.13 6.81 15.64
CA ILE A 336 13.58 7.89 16.46
C ILE A 336 14.16 7.72 17.85
N ILE A 337 14.83 8.77 18.34
CA ILE A 337 15.41 8.82 19.67
C ILE A 337 14.78 9.99 20.42
N CYS A 338 14.30 9.75 21.64
CA CYS A 338 13.67 10.78 22.46
C CYS A 338 14.53 11.08 23.69
N HIS A 339 14.68 12.35 24.01
CA HIS A 339 15.33 12.85 25.23
C HIS A 339 14.39 13.79 25.96
N ALA A 340 14.27 13.60 27.27
CA ALA A 340 13.53 14.47 28.17
C ALA A 340 14.44 15.50 28.83
N ILE A 341 13.97 16.73 28.98
CA ILE A 341 14.61 17.75 29.82
C ILE A 341 13.68 18.06 30.99
N SER A 342 14.07 17.61 32.18
CA SER A 342 13.41 17.93 33.43
C SER A 342 13.89 19.27 33.96
N SER A 343 13.01 20.09 34.54
CA SER A 343 13.32 21.44 35.03
C SER A 343 14.17 21.48 36.32
N THR A 344 15.01 20.49 36.57
CA THR A 344 15.89 20.44 37.75
C THR A 344 17.35 20.21 37.35
N SER A 345 17.94 21.24 36.76
CA SER A 345 19.37 21.50 36.92
C SER A 345 19.54 22.98 37.24
N SER A 346 19.32 23.31 38.52
CA SER A 346 20.14 24.32 39.15
C SER A 346 21.59 23.87 38.99
N THR A 347 22.28 24.45 38.02
CA THR A 347 23.73 24.47 37.96
C THR A 347 24.21 25.09 39.27
N LYS A 348 24.41 24.28 40.32
CA LYS A 348 25.33 24.65 41.38
C LYS A 348 26.70 24.69 40.72
N MET A 349 27.14 25.92 40.43
CA MET A 349 28.55 26.27 40.39
C MET A 349 29.23 25.57 41.58
N PHE A 350 30.02 24.55 41.30
CA PHE A 350 31.17 24.27 42.13
C PHE A 350 32.33 25.00 41.46
N TYR A 351 32.52 26.25 41.89
CA TYR A 351 33.88 26.73 42.08
C TYR A 351 34.38 26.03 43.35
N GLU A 352 35.35 25.15 43.20
CA GLU A 352 36.53 24.99 44.05
C GLU A 352 37.51 24.02 43.40
#